data_AF-A0A7D5P5E7-F1
#
_entry.id   AF-A0A7D5P5E7-F1
#
_cell.length_a   1.000
_cell.length_b   1.000
_cell.length_c   1.000
_cell.angle_alpha   90.00
_cell.angle_beta   90.00
_cell.angle_gamma   90.00
#
_symmetry.space_group_name_H-M   'P 1'
#
loop_
_entity.id
_entity.type
_entity.pdbx_description
1 polymer ?
#
loop_
_entity_poly.entity_id
_entity_poly.type
_entity_poly.pdbx_seq_one_letter_code
_entity_poly.pdbx_strand_id
1 'polypeptide(L)'
;MTSRPRLATDVNYVNGLAALALFAVMAYVFFMAELGRPEGFADGSIVASIGYAMFNMVDQAAIPAESFLVAFILIALVLDAALDGAVMLARREDDESVVTALTDGGRRIPGRTGDDRTDEATGDDRATTDGGDD
;
A
#
# COMPACT_ATOMS: atom_id res chain seq x y z
N MET A 1 38.13 14.35 -18.59
CA MET A 1 38.96 13.14 -18.80
C MET A 1 38.02 11.95 -18.81
N THR A 2 37.91 11.22 -19.91
CA THR A 2 37.05 10.05 -20.00
C THR A 2 37.90 8.79 -19.82
N SER A 3 37.63 8.05 -18.75
CA SER A 3 38.30 6.80 -18.45
C SER A 3 37.98 5.78 -19.54
N ARG A 4 39.02 5.18 -20.15
CA ARG A 4 38.82 4.11 -21.15
C ARG A 4 38.20 2.88 -20.47
N PRO A 5 37.17 2.25 -21.06
CA PRO A 5 36.60 1.02 -20.53
C PRO A 5 37.68 -0.08 -20.54
N ARG A 6 37.88 -0.71 -19.38
CA ARG A 6 38.83 -1.81 -19.17
C ARG A 6 38.00 -3.09 -19.06
N LEU A 7 38.39 -4.13 -19.79
CA LEU A 7 37.76 -5.44 -19.67
C LEU A 7 37.96 -5.95 -18.23
N ALA A 8 36.91 -6.51 -17.63
CA ALA A 8 36.99 -7.13 -16.32
C ALA A 8 37.82 -8.41 -16.44
N THR A 9 39.09 -8.34 -16.05
CA THR A 9 40.05 -9.47 -16.16
C THR A 9 39.90 -10.47 -15.02
N ASP A 10 39.21 -10.10 -13.94
CA ASP A 10 39.01 -10.91 -12.75
C ASP A 10 37.69 -11.71 -12.85
N VAL A 11 37.67 -12.64 -13.79
CA VAL A 11 36.45 -13.41 -14.12
C VAL A 11 36.36 -14.62 -13.18
N ASN A 12 35.25 -14.71 -12.45
CA ASN A 12 34.95 -15.88 -11.62
C ASN A 12 34.42 -17.03 -12.50
N TYR A 13 35.33 -17.95 -12.87
CA TYR A 13 35.02 -19.12 -13.67
C TYR A 13 34.04 -20.10 -13.00
N VAL A 14 33.96 -20.09 -11.66
CA VAL A 14 33.01 -20.94 -10.91
C VAL A 14 31.57 -20.50 -11.19
N ASN A 15 31.31 -19.19 -11.20
CA ASN A 15 29.99 -18.66 -11.54
C ASN A 15 29.62 -18.96 -12.99
N GLY A 16 30.58 -18.85 -13.91
CA GLY A 16 30.38 -19.21 -15.32
C GLY A 16 30.03 -20.69 -15.50
N LEU A 17 30.74 -21.59 -14.82
CA LEU A 17 30.47 -23.02 -14.85
C LEU A 17 29.11 -23.35 -14.21
N ALA A 18 28.76 -22.71 -13.09
CA ALA A 18 27.46 -22.86 -12.44
C ALA A 18 26.30 -22.45 -13.36
N ALA A 19 26.45 -21.34 -14.09
CA ALA A 19 25.48 -20.90 -15.07
C ALA A 19 25.33 -21.90 -16.24
N LEU A 20 26.44 -22.46 -16.73
CA LEU A 20 26.42 -23.45 -17.81
C LEU A 20 25.79 -24.78 -17.35
N ALA A 21 26.05 -25.20 -16.12
CA ALA A 21 25.39 -26.34 -15.51
C ALA A 21 23.87 -26.12 -15.38
N LEU A 22 23.43 -24.96 -14.88
CA LEU A 22 22.02 -24.61 -14.81
C LEU A 22 21.37 -24.60 -16.20
N PHE A 23 22.05 -24.03 -17.20
CA PHE A 23 21.59 -24.02 -18.59
C PHE A 23 21.38 -25.44 -19.13
N ALA A 24 22.33 -26.36 -18.90
CA ALA A 24 22.22 -27.74 -19.34
C ALA A 24 21.03 -28.47 -18.67
N VAL A 25 20.79 -28.22 -17.38
CA VAL A 25 19.63 -28.75 -16.66
C VAL A 25 18.32 -28.22 -17.26
N MET A 26 18.21 -26.91 -17.48
CA MET A 26 17.03 -26.31 -18.10
C MET A 26 16.79 -26.84 -19.53
N ALA A 27 17.86 -26.95 -20.32
CA ALA A 27 17.78 -27.52 -21.67
C ALA A 27 17.27 -28.96 -21.64
N TYR A 28 17.82 -29.80 -20.75
CA TYR A 28 17.37 -31.18 -20.57
C TYR A 28 15.89 -31.27 -20.18
N VAL A 29 15.46 -30.44 -19.22
CA VAL A 29 14.04 -30.36 -18.81
C VAL A 29 13.15 -29.97 -19.99
N PHE A 30 13.53 -28.99 -20.79
CA PHE A 30 12.76 -28.58 -21.96
C PHE A 30 12.72 -29.63 -23.06
N PHE A 31 13.81 -30.37 -23.28
CA PHE A 31 13.82 -31.47 -24.25
C PHE A 31 12.92 -32.64 -23.83
N MET A 32 12.79 -32.88 -22.53
CA MET A 32 11.92 -33.94 -21.99
C MET A 32 10.50 -33.46 -21.65
N ALA A 33 10.23 -32.16 -21.74
CA ALA A 33 8.92 -31.62 -21.45
C ALA A 33 7.94 -31.97 -22.56
N GLU A 34 6.95 -32.81 -22.25
CA GLU A 34 5.80 -33.04 -23.11
C GLU A 34 4.80 -31.90 -22.89
N LEU A 35 4.61 -31.06 -23.91
CA LEU A 35 3.53 -30.09 -23.93
C LEU A 35 2.26 -30.81 -24.38
N GLY A 36 1.30 -30.95 -23.47
CA GLY A 36 0.00 -31.53 -23.75
C GLY A 36 -0.76 -30.80 -24.86
N ARG A 37 -1.91 -31.34 -25.24
CA ARG A 37 -2.81 -30.63 -26.18
C ARG A 37 -3.19 -29.28 -25.56
N PRO A 38 -3.26 -28.20 -26.36
CA PRO A 38 -3.69 -26.91 -25.84
C PRO A 38 -5.14 -27.02 -25.33
N GLU A 39 -5.29 -27.10 -24.02
CA GLU A 39 -6.58 -26.91 -23.34
C GLU A 39 -6.86 -25.41 -23.27
N GLY A 40 -8.06 -25.01 -23.69
CA GLY A 40 -8.55 -23.66 -23.49
C GLY A 40 -8.79 -23.37 -22.00
N PHE A 41 -9.29 -22.16 -21.69
CA PHE A 41 -9.71 -21.87 -20.33
C PHE A 41 -10.84 -22.81 -19.90
N ALA A 42 -10.78 -23.29 -18.66
CA ALA A 42 -11.86 -24.06 -18.07
C ALA A 42 -13.16 -23.21 -18.06
N ASP A 43 -14.30 -23.88 -18.22
CA ASP A 43 -15.61 -23.23 -18.14
C ASP A 43 -15.79 -22.63 -16.74
N GLY A 44 -16.03 -21.33 -16.66
CA GLY A 44 -16.24 -20.64 -15.39
C GLY A 44 -15.83 -19.17 -15.38
N SER A 45 -16.23 -18.47 -14.33
CA SER A 45 -15.85 -17.07 -14.14
C SER A 45 -14.43 -16.96 -13.59
N ILE A 46 -13.54 -16.35 -14.39
CA ILE A 46 -12.17 -16.01 -13.98
C ILE A 46 -12.20 -15.07 -12.78
N VAL A 47 -13.07 -14.06 -12.80
CA VAL A 47 -13.19 -13.07 -11.73
C VAL A 47 -13.60 -13.74 -10.41
N ALA A 48 -14.55 -14.67 -10.45
CA ALA A 48 -14.96 -15.40 -9.26
C ALA A 48 -13.82 -16.29 -8.73
N SER A 49 -13.12 -16.99 -9.63
CA SER A 49 -11.98 -17.84 -9.26
C SER A 49 -10.84 -17.05 -8.62
N ILE A 50 -10.55 -15.83 -9.11
CA ILE A 50 -9.60 -14.90 -8.48
C ILE A 50 -10.08 -14.52 -7.07
N GLY A 51 -11.36 -14.16 -6.92
CA GLY A 51 -11.93 -13.83 -5.61
C GLY A 51 -11.81 -14.98 -4.61
N TYR A 52 -12.12 -16.21 -5.02
CA TYR A 52 -11.97 -17.40 -4.19
C TYR A 52 -10.50 -17.64 -3.80
N ALA A 53 -9.55 -17.46 -4.72
CA ALA A 53 -8.13 -17.60 -4.44
C ALA A 53 -7.62 -16.56 -3.42
N MET A 54 -8.14 -15.33 -3.45
CA MET A 54 -7.77 -14.27 -2.50
C MET A 54 -8.21 -14.56 -1.05
N PHE A 55 -9.27 -15.33 -0.86
CA PHE A 55 -9.84 -15.62 0.47
C PHE A 55 -9.66 -17.07 0.93
N ASN A 56 -8.69 -17.80 0.37
CA ASN A 56 -8.41 -19.20 0.71
C ASN A 56 -9.63 -20.13 0.51
N MET A 57 -10.39 -19.88 -0.56
CA MET A 57 -11.57 -20.65 -0.96
C MET A 57 -11.35 -21.37 -2.29
N VAL A 58 -10.11 -21.79 -2.58
CA VAL A 58 -9.68 -22.36 -3.87
C VAL A 58 -10.50 -23.59 -4.29
N ASP A 59 -11.09 -24.32 -3.35
CA ASP A 59 -11.97 -25.47 -3.62
C ASP A 59 -13.31 -25.08 -4.30
N GLN A 60 -13.69 -23.80 -4.25
CA GLN A 60 -14.90 -23.27 -4.90
C GLN A 60 -14.60 -22.65 -6.28
N ALA A 61 -13.32 -22.54 -6.66
CA ALA A 61 -12.93 -21.94 -7.92
C ALA A 61 -13.18 -22.91 -9.09
N ALA A 62 -13.72 -22.38 -10.19
CA ALA A 62 -13.87 -23.14 -11.43
C ALA A 62 -12.52 -23.39 -12.13
N ILE A 63 -11.53 -22.55 -11.83
CA ILE A 63 -10.18 -22.62 -12.40
C ILE A 63 -9.20 -22.93 -11.26
N PRO A 64 -8.36 -23.97 -11.38
CA PRO A 64 -7.35 -24.31 -10.38
C PRO A 64 -6.41 -23.12 -10.12
N ALA A 65 -6.23 -22.76 -8.85
CA ALA A 65 -5.36 -21.69 -8.43
C ALA A 65 -4.79 -21.97 -7.04
N GLU A 66 -3.66 -21.33 -6.74
CA GLU A 66 -3.09 -21.29 -5.39
C GLU A 66 -3.76 -20.20 -4.55
N SER A 67 -3.65 -20.33 -3.23
CA SER A 67 -4.18 -19.34 -2.29
C SER A 67 -3.31 -18.08 -2.27
N PHE A 68 -3.93 -16.92 -2.45
CA PHE A 68 -3.28 -15.60 -2.40
C PHE A 68 -3.62 -14.83 -1.12
N LEU A 69 -4.12 -15.50 -0.09
CA LEU A 69 -4.55 -14.86 1.15
C LEU A 69 -3.45 -14.02 1.80
N VAL A 70 -2.22 -14.54 1.85
CA VAL A 70 -1.08 -13.80 2.43
C VAL A 70 -0.78 -12.55 1.63
N ALA A 71 -0.78 -12.62 0.29
CA ALA A 71 -0.55 -11.47 -0.57
C ALA A 71 -1.65 -10.42 -0.40
N PHE A 72 -2.92 -10.84 -0.29
CA PHE A 72 -4.04 -9.94 -0.01
C PHE A 72 -3.86 -9.17 1.31
N ILE A 73 -3.48 -9.88 2.38
CA ILE A 73 -3.23 -9.27 3.70
C ILE A 73 -2.03 -8.31 3.65
N LEU A 74 -0.95 -8.70 2.96
CA LEU A 74 0.23 -7.83 2.81
C LEU A 74 -0.10 -6.55 2.05
N ILE A 75 -0.90 -6.63 0.97
CA ILE A 75 -1.34 -5.44 0.24
C ILE A 75 -2.17 -4.54 1.16
N ALA A 76 -3.09 -5.08 1.95
CA ALA A 76 -3.87 -4.29 2.90
C ALA A 76 -2.98 -3.55 3.91
N LEU A 77 -1.99 -4.24 4.48
CA LEU A 77 -1.03 -3.65 5.42
C LEU A 77 -0.15 -2.58 4.77
N VAL A 78 0.32 -2.82 3.54
CA VAL A 78 1.12 -1.83 2.81
C VAL A 78 0.29 -0.61 2.45
N LEU A 79 -0.97 -0.80 2.03
CA LEU A 79 -1.87 0.30 1.70
C LEU A 79 -2.19 1.17 2.92
N ASP A 80 -2.36 0.56 4.10
CA ASP A 80 -2.57 1.26 5.37
C ASP A 80 -1.34 2.11 5.74
N ALA A 81 -0.15 1.52 5.74
CA ALA A 81 1.09 2.25 5.99
C ALA A 81 1.38 3.33 4.94
N ALA A 82 1.03 3.08 3.68
CA ALA A 82 1.17 4.07 2.61
C ALA A 82 0.20 5.23 2.79
N LEU A 83 -1.03 4.99 3.27
CA LEU A 83 -1.99 6.03 3.60
C LEU A 83 -1.47 6.89 4.76
N ASP A 84 -1.01 6.26 5.85
CA ASP A 84 -0.41 6.97 6.97
C ASP A 84 0.83 7.78 6.57
N GLY A 85 1.70 7.18 5.75
CA GLY A 85 2.87 7.86 5.20
C GLY A 85 2.50 9.04 4.31
N ALA A 86 1.47 8.88 3.45
CA ALA A 86 0.97 9.96 2.61
C ALA A 86 0.39 11.11 3.45
N VAL A 87 -0.37 10.80 4.50
CA VAL A 87 -0.96 11.79 5.42
C VAL A 87 0.13 12.51 6.22
N MET A 88 1.11 11.77 6.75
CA MET A 88 2.26 12.34 7.46
C MET A 88 3.04 13.31 6.57
N LEU A 89 3.31 12.92 5.32
CA LEU A 89 4.04 13.76 4.36
C LEU A 89 3.23 14.97 3.89
N ALA A 90 1.90 14.84 3.80
CA ALA A 90 1.02 15.94 3.42
C ALA A 90 0.87 16.99 4.53
N ARG A 91 1.10 16.60 5.78
CA ARG A 91 1.03 17.50 6.95
C ARG A 91 2.31 18.34 7.01
N ARG A 92 2.17 19.65 6.82
CA ARG A 92 3.27 20.60 7.02
C ARG A 92 3.18 21.17 8.43
N GLU A 93 4.27 21.07 9.17
CA GLU A 93 4.43 21.71 10.48
C GLU A 93 5.12 23.05 10.24
N ASP A 94 4.39 24.15 10.39
CA ASP A 94 4.96 25.49 10.50
C ASP A 94 4.88 25.90 11.99
N ASP A 95 5.91 26.62 12.48
CA ASP A 95 6.38 26.76 13.88
C ASP A 95 5.39 27.10 15.03
N GLU A 96 4.07 27.09 14.83
CA GLU A 96 3.11 27.16 15.95
C GLU A 96 1.69 26.63 15.63
N SER A 97 1.45 26.06 14.44
CA SER A 97 0.14 25.51 14.10
C SER A 97 0.20 24.40 13.08
N VAL A 98 -0.60 23.35 13.32
CA VAL A 98 -0.76 22.22 12.40
C VAL A 98 -1.61 22.67 11.22
N VAL A 99 -0.98 23.01 10.09
CA VAL A 99 -1.71 23.37 8.87
C VAL A 99 -1.95 22.09 8.06
N THR A 100 -3.16 21.54 8.15
CA THR A 100 -3.60 20.52 7.18
C THR A 100 -3.63 21.17 5.80
N ALA A 101 -2.92 20.58 4.83
CA ALA A 101 -2.93 21.01 3.43
C ALA A 101 -4.28 20.70 2.76
N LEU A 102 -5.35 21.34 3.23
CA LEU A 102 -6.56 21.53 2.44
C LEU A 102 -6.18 22.47 1.30
N THR A 103 -6.10 21.94 0.09
CA THR A 103 -6.03 22.77 -1.11
C THR A 103 -7.37 23.50 -1.22
N ASP A 104 -7.49 24.70 -0.63
CA ASP A 104 -8.75 25.46 -0.63
C ASP A 104 -9.12 26.00 -2.03
N GLY A 105 -8.26 25.83 -3.02
CA GLY A 105 -8.50 26.35 -4.36
C GLY A 105 -8.30 27.87 -4.43
N GLY A 106 -7.46 28.43 -3.56
CA GLY A 106 -6.91 29.78 -3.70
C GLY A 106 -7.60 30.88 -2.88
N ARG A 107 -8.34 30.57 -1.80
CA ARG A 107 -8.97 31.58 -0.93
C ARG A 107 -8.63 31.35 0.54
N ARG A 108 -7.64 32.10 1.03
CA ARG A 108 -7.35 32.19 2.47
C ARG A 108 -8.62 32.57 3.24
N ILE A 109 -9.19 31.64 4.01
CA ILE A 109 -10.23 31.93 4.99
C ILE A 109 -9.53 32.40 6.27
N PRO A 110 -9.70 33.68 6.68
CA PRO A 110 -9.16 34.15 7.94
C PRO A 110 -10.03 33.65 9.09
N GLY A 111 -9.40 33.04 10.09
CA GLY A 111 -9.91 32.98 11.46
C GLY A 111 -10.79 31.78 11.80
N ARG A 112 -10.15 30.75 12.37
CA ARG A 112 -10.70 30.09 13.56
C ARG A 112 -9.53 29.71 14.46
N THR A 113 -9.07 30.70 15.23
CA THR A 113 -8.30 30.47 16.45
C THR A 113 -9.19 29.62 17.36
N GLY A 114 -8.88 28.34 17.47
CA GLY A 114 -9.50 27.47 18.46
C GLY A 114 -8.87 27.78 19.81
N ASP A 115 -9.36 28.82 20.46
CA ASP A 115 -9.20 28.99 21.90
C ASP A 115 -10.60 29.03 22.50
N ASP A 116 -11.08 27.84 22.87
CA ASP A 116 -12.09 27.71 23.92
C ASP A 116 -12.07 26.26 24.40
N ARG A 117 -11.15 25.96 25.32
CA ARG A 117 -11.25 24.89 26.31
C ARG A 117 -10.07 24.98 27.29
N THR A 118 -10.23 25.82 28.31
CA THR A 118 -9.74 25.57 29.67
C THR A 118 -10.62 26.30 30.67
N ASP A 119 -11.46 25.52 31.35
CA ASP A 119 -11.63 25.46 32.80
C ASP A 119 -12.01 26.71 33.62
N GLU A 120 -13.22 26.61 34.20
CA GLU A 120 -13.58 26.90 35.59
C GLU A 120 -12.75 27.91 36.40
N ALA A 121 -13.42 28.99 36.79
CA ALA A 121 -13.68 29.42 38.18
C ALA A 121 -13.53 30.93 38.34
N THR A 122 -14.67 31.61 38.55
CA THR A 122 -14.92 32.81 39.39
C THR A 122 -16.36 33.22 39.02
N GLY A 123 -17.41 32.99 39.80
CA GLY A 123 -17.53 33.34 41.20
C GLY A 123 -17.82 34.84 41.34
N ASP A 124 -18.98 35.33 40.86
CA ASP A 124 -19.51 36.61 41.35
C ASP A 124 -21.04 36.63 41.32
N ASP A 125 -21.59 36.70 42.52
CA ASP A 125 -22.98 36.89 42.87
C ASP A 125 -23.54 38.19 42.29
N ARG A 126 -24.58 38.12 41.45
CA ARG A 126 -25.61 39.18 41.41
C ARG A 126 -27.00 38.58 41.24
N ALA A 127 -27.72 38.64 42.35
CA ALA A 127 -29.16 38.48 42.44
C ALA A 127 -29.89 39.41 41.46
N THR A 128 -30.77 38.87 40.65
CA THR A 128 -31.90 39.60 40.06
C THR A 128 -33.17 38.82 40.35
N THR A 129 -33.86 39.27 41.38
CA THR A 129 -35.28 38.99 41.61
C THR A 129 -36.13 39.65 40.54
N ASP A 130 -37.30 39.04 40.32
CA ASP A 130 -38.57 39.69 39.98
C ASP A 130 -38.96 39.83 38.49
N GLY A 131 -40.23 39.50 38.22
CA GLY A 131 -40.92 39.82 36.97
C GLY A 131 -41.60 38.65 36.25
N GLY A 132 -42.51 37.94 36.90
CA GLY A 132 -43.60 37.25 36.21
C GLY A 132 -44.80 38.19 36.09
N ASP A 133 -45.43 38.26 34.92
CA ASP A 133 -46.89 38.41 34.77
C ASP A 133 -47.30 38.24 33.30
N ASP A 134 -48.53 37.75 33.17
CA ASP A 134 -49.26 37.25 31.99
C ASP A 134 -49.46 38.24 30.83
#